data_AF-A0A2M8VR37-F1
#
_entry.id   AF-A0A2M8VR37-F1
#
_cell.length_a   1.000
_cell.length_b   1.000
_cell.length_c   1.000
_cell.angle_alpha   90.00
_cell.angle_beta   90.00
_cell.angle_gamma   90.00
#
_symmetry.space_group_name_H-M   'P 1'
#
loop_
_entity.id
_entity.type
_entity.pdbx_description
1 polymer ?
#
loop_
_entity_poly.entity_id
_entity_poly.type
_entity_poly.pdbx_seq_one_letter_code
_entity_poly.pdbx_strand_id
1 'polypeptide(L)'
;MMLNNRREKVMSNQTAYRPLQWALIVLSSVLVCIWAMQHTIALRNSLLGVGAILGLFYGFVFFQASARTYPLKTYLAPAMLGAVLVWVLAHYLWLSQAPIVQYQELTSTWLRCLLAAIMGFATGLAITRCPSSIKWLWLGLFAGFVVLYSQYLPRFWSSGVLFQPDYFNYIFFGKHNVVMVGTLLIAGLLAGIGNVLVGKLSPKHRYATLMISFLVISAVLFAYVFLFDTRNGIGLAVILLVFACVTSFLPALVKQQGLTSKGLLILFMGLLVGLTLYFSYRQTQLNQGWNNSLEDAQIAIQIDRYPNWQNPSLMGYPKTPSGRQVTINTYERVAWATAALRLIYEEPLGNGVLHRSLGRSLEKRYPQIAANPNFAAASHSAWLDLGLSLGVPGLALLIGSILLLFKRSWGASSPFAREGVMLSVALLLLYTVAELIGQHGLESLFFWVALLSGLQFWGLVRADQRPLDG
;
A
#
# COMPACT_ATOMS: atom_id res chain seq x y z
N MET A 1 31.78 19.00 31.95
CA MET A 1 30.57 19.65 32.52
C MET A 1 29.52 20.02 31.46
N MET A 2 29.85 20.76 30.38
CA MET A 2 28.87 21.13 29.33
C MET A 2 28.18 19.95 28.59
N LEU A 3 28.88 18.83 28.40
CA LEU A 3 28.31 17.62 27.76
C LEU A 3 27.27 16.90 28.66
N ASN A 4 27.45 16.92 29.98
CA ASN A 4 26.48 16.35 30.93
C ASN A 4 25.21 17.18 31.00
N ASN A 5 25.31 18.52 31.04
CA ASN A 5 24.13 19.40 30.98
C ASN A 5 23.33 19.24 29.68
N ARG A 6 23.99 18.99 28.53
CA ARG A 6 23.27 18.66 27.28
C ARG A 6 22.58 17.31 27.34
N ARG A 7 23.21 16.28 27.93
CA ARG A 7 22.61 14.94 28.08
C ARG A 7 21.39 14.95 29.00
N GLU A 8 21.46 15.59 30.16
CA GLU A 8 20.34 15.70 31.08
C GLU A 8 19.16 16.45 30.46
N LYS A 9 19.42 17.53 29.71
CA LYS A 9 18.38 18.27 28.99
C LYS A 9 17.73 17.44 27.86
N VAL A 10 18.51 16.62 27.16
CA VAL A 10 18.00 15.70 26.12
C VAL A 10 17.17 14.56 26.72
N MET A 11 17.58 13.99 27.87
CA MET A 11 16.82 12.94 28.54
C MET A 11 15.51 13.45 29.17
N SER A 12 15.55 14.60 29.84
CA SER A 12 14.37 15.31 30.37
C SER A 12 13.33 15.59 29.27
N ASN A 13 13.80 16.06 28.11
CA ASN A 13 12.96 16.31 26.94
C ASN A 13 12.36 15.02 26.35
N GLN A 14 13.07 13.88 26.35
CA GLN A 14 12.54 12.63 25.81
C GLN A 14 11.31 12.11 26.57
N THR A 15 11.27 12.27 27.89
CA THR A 15 10.09 11.93 28.70
C THR A 15 8.90 12.86 28.43
N ALA A 16 9.14 14.15 28.18
CA ALA A 16 8.09 15.14 27.97
C ALA A 16 7.28 14.91 26.67
N TYR A 17 7.88 14.33 25.63
CA TYR A 17 7.23 14.14 24.32
C TYR A 17 6.69 12.73 24.06
N ARG A 18 6.82 11.83 25.04
CA ARG A 18 6.28 10.47 24.94
C ARG A 18 4.74 10.42 24.74
N PRO A 19 3.92 11.28 25.37
CA PRO A 19 2.48 11.31 25.11
C PRO A 19 2.15 11.68 23.66
N LEU A 20 2.88 12.64 23.10
CA LEU A 20 2.72 13.10 21.72
C LEU A 20 3.09 12.01 20.70
N GLN A 21 4.17 11.26 20.97
CA GLN A 21 4.54 10.09 20.16
C GLN A 21 3.40 9.05 20.11
N TRP A 22 2.88 8.68 21.28
CA TRP A 22 1.79 7.71 21.36
C TRP A 22 0.51 8.23 20.73
N ALA A 23 0.18 9.50 20.91
CA ALA A 23 -0.97 10.11 20.24
C ALA A 23 -0.87 9.97 18.72
N LEU A 24 0.28 10.27 18.12
CA LEU A 24 0.49 10.10 16.68
C LEU A 24 0.36 8.65 16.21
N ILE A 25 0.92 7.70 16.95
CA ILE A 25 0.86 6.27 16.61
C ILE A 25 -0.58 5.75 16.73
N VAL A 26 -1.30 6.11 17.78
CA VAL A 26 -2.70 5.71 17.99
C VAL A 26 -3.60 6.34 16.92
N LEU A 27 -3.47 7.63 16.66
CA LEU A 27 -4.24 8.30 15.59
C LEU A 27 -3.96 7.65 14.23
N SER A 28 -2.70 7.34 13.92
CA SER A 28 -2.34 6.62 12.71
C SER A 28 -2.92 5.22 12.65
N SER A 29 -2.88 4.48 13.76
CA SER A 29 -3.48 3.14 13.87
C SER A 29 -5.00 3.18 13.63
N VAL A 30 -5.69 4.14 14.23
CA VAL A 30 -7.14 4.33 14.01
C VAL A 30 -7.41 4.73 12.57
N LEU A 31 -6.61 5.66 12.02
CA LEU A 31 -6.76 6.12 10.65
C LEU A 31 -6.60 4.97 9.65
N VAL A 32 -5.53 4.15 9.74
CA VAL A 32 -5.34 3.00 8.84
C VAL A 32 -6.40 1.92 9.00
N CYS A 33 -7.02 1.79 10.19
CA CYS A 33 -8.18 0.92 10.39
C CYS A 33 -9.38 1.41 9.56
N ILE A 34 -9.76 2.68 9.73
CA ILE A 34 -10.99 3.21 9.15
C ILE A 34 -10.82 3.71 7.71
N TRP A 35 -9.59 3.79 7.20
CA TRP A 35 -9.29 4.52 5.96
C TRP A 35 -10.07 3.97 4.77
N ALA A 36 -10.17 2.65 4.68
CA ALA A 36 -10.85 1.95 3.59
C ALA A 36 -12.32 1.64 3.89
N MET A 37 -12.82 2.05 5.07
CA MET A 37 -14.19 1.77 5.51
C MET A 37 -15.20 2.75 4.92
N GLN A 38 -16.40 2.26 4.68
CA GLN A 38 -17.55 3.06 4.28
C GLN A 38 -18.05 3.96 5.40
N HIS A 39 -18.65 5.10 5.04
CA HIS A 39 -19.30 6.03 5.97
C HIS A 39 -18.40 6.64 7.06
N THR A 40 -17.08 6.64 6.87
CA THR A 40 -16.11 7.22 7.84
C THR A 40 -15.46 8.53 7.36
N ILE A 41 -15.99 9.19 6.31
CA ILE A 41 -15.34 10.36 5.66
C ILE A 41 -15.01 11.47 6.67
N ALA A 42 -15.98 11.88 7.49
CA ALA A 42 -15.77 12.95 8.48
C ALA A 42 -14.66 12.60 9.48
N LEU A 43 -14.73 11.39 10.06
CA LEU A 43 -13.75 10.91 11.02
C LEU A 43 -12.34 10.80 10.40
N ARG A 44 -12.22 10.28 9.17
CA ARG A 44 -10.94 10.21 8.43
C ARG A 44 -10.32 11.60 8.28
N ASN A 45 -11.10 12.58 7.86
CA ASN A 45 -10.64 13.96 7.68
C ASN A 45 -10.24 14.61 9.01
N SER A 46 -11.01 14.38 10.08
CA SER A 46 -10.66 14.87 11.42
C SER A 46 -9.35 14.28 11.93
N LEU A 47 -9.17 12.95 11.78
CA LEU A 47 -7.92 12.28 12.16
C LEU A 47 -6.72 12.77 11.35
N LEU A 48 -6.89 12.98 10.04
CA LEU A 48 -5.85 13.56 9.18
C LEU A 48 -5.48 14.98 9.61
N GLY A 49 -6.46 15.84 9.86
CA GLY A 49 -6.22 17.22 10.29
C GLY A 49 -5.50 17.28 11.64
N VAL A 50 -6.05 16.60 12.65
CA VAL A 50 -5.43 16.55 14.00
C VAL A 50 -4.06 15.89 13.96
N GLY A 51 -3.93 14.76 13.25
CA GLY A 51 -2.68 14.03 13.10
C GLY A 51 -1.60 14.84 12.38
N ALA A 52 -1.96 15.64 11.37
CA ALA A 52 -1.03 16.53 10.69
C ALA A 52 -0.57 17.68 11.60
N ILE A 53 -1.47 18.31 12.36
CA ILE A 53 -1.10 19.37 13.33
C ILE A 53 -0.14 18.82 14.38
N LEU A 54 -0.48 17.69 15.00
CA LEU A 54 0.40 17.03 15.96
C LEU A 54 1.71 16.56 15.29
N GLY A 55 1.64 16.17 14.03
CA GLY A 55 2.78 15.72 13.24
C GLY A 55 3.79 16.83 12.97
N LEU A 56 3.31 18.03 12.61
CA LEU A 56 4.14 19.23 12.44
C LEU A 56 4.81 19.60 13.76
N PHE A 57 4.04 19.65 14.85
CA PHE A 57 4.58 19.98 16.17
C PHE A 57 5.62 18.95 16.63
N TYR A 58 5.33 17.66 16.49
CA TYR A 58 6.27 16.59 16.84
C TYR A 58 7.52 16.62 15.95
N GLY A 59 7.38 16.84 14.65
CA GLY A 59 8.50 16.95 13.71
C GLY A 59 9.43 18.10 14.08
N PHE A 60 8.87 19.28 14.38
CA PHE A 60 9.62 20.44 14.84
C PHE A 60 10.42 20.12 16.11
N VAL A 61 9.75 19.57 17.14
CA VAL A 61 10.39 19.15 18.39
C VAL A 61 11.47 18.10 18.15
N PHE A 62 11.19 17.10 17.29
CA PHE A 62 12.14 16.04 16.96
C PHE A 62 13.42 16.61 16.35
N PHE A 63 13.32 17.54 15.40
CA PHE A 63 14.49 18.14 14.75
C PHE A 63 15.19 19.15 15.64
N GLN A 64 14.49 19.92 16.47
CA GLN A 64 15.13 20.80 17.47
C GLN A 64 15.90 20.02 18.53
N ALA A 65 15.32 18.93 19.03
CA ALA A 65 15.97 18.07 20.01
C ALA A 65 17.12 17.23 19.40
N SER A 66 17.14 17.10 18.07
CA SER A 66 18.19 16.37 17.36
C SER A 66 19.40 17.28 17.13
N ALA A 67 20.41 17.16 18.00
CA ALA A 67 21.71 17.83 17.81
C ALA A 67 22.53 17.29 16.59
N ARG A 68 21.93 16.46 15.74
CA ARG A 68 22.60 15.73 14.65
C ARG A 68 22.17 16.27 13.31
N THR A 69 23.16 16.47 12.44
CA THR A 69 22.96 16.66 11.01
C THR A 69 22.70 15.31 10.36
N TYR A 70 21.59 15.20 9.62
CA TYR A 70 21.29 14.01 8.83
C TYR A 70 21.91 14.17 7.44
N PRO A 71 22.43 13.10 6.84
CA PRO A 71 23.00 13.19 5.49
C PRO A 71 21.90 13.61 4.51
N LEU A 72 22.23 14.48 3.54
CA LEU A 72 21.29 14.99 2.55
C LEU A 72 20.48 13.89 1.87
N LYS A 73 21.12 12.73 1.66
CA LYS A 73 20.48 11.54 1.13
C LYS A 73 19.21 11.21 1.92
N THR A 74 19.21 11.18 3.26
CA THR A 74 18.02 10.83 4.07
C THR A 74 16.77 11.64 3.69
N TYR A 75 16.93 12.91 3.33
CA TYR A 75 15.84 13.80 2.91
C TYR A 75 15.36 13.61 1.48
N LEU A 76 16.07 12.86 0.62
CA LEU A 76 15.74 12.76 -0.81
C LEU A 76 14.36 12.14 -1.07
N ALA A 77 13.99 11.04 -0.40
CA ALA A 77 12.67 10.43 -0.58
C ALA A 77 11.51 11.36 -0.17
N PRO A 78 11.51 11.99 1.03
CA PRO A 78 10.46 12.94 1.38
C PRO A 78 10.52 14.22 0.52
N ALA A 79 11.69 14.64 0.04
CA ALA A 79 11.82 15.74 -0.90
C ALA A 79 11.19 15.41 -2.27
N MET A 80 11.36 14.19 -2.77
CA MET A 80 10.68 13.73 -4.00
C MET A 80 9.16 13.72 -3.83
N LEU A 81 8.66 13.29 -2.66
CA LEU A 81 7.23 13.35 -2.35
C LEU A 81 6.71 14.80 -2.30
N GLY A 82 7.49 15.71 -1.69
CA GLY A 82 7.20 17.15 -1.73
C GLY A 82 7.24 17.73 -3.14
N ALA A 83 8.18 17.28 -3.97
CA ALA A 83 8.29 17.67 -5.37
C ALA A 83 7.08 17.21 -6.20
N VAL A 84 6.45 16.06 -5.87
CA VAL A 84 5.16 15.68 -6.48
C VAL A 84 4.10 16.73 -6.17
N LEU A 85 3.98 17.20 -4.93
CA LEU A 85 2.99 18.22 -4.56
C LEU A 85 3.25 19.57 -5.26
N VAL A 86 4.53 19.96 -5.36
CA VAL A 86 4.93 21.14 -6.15
C VAL A 86 4.59 20.95 -7.63
N TRP A 87 4.82 19.75 -8.17
CA TRP A 87 4.48 19.42 -9.54
C TRP A 87 2.98 19.47 -9.81
N VAL A 88 2.14 19.04 -8.86
CA VAL A 88 0.67 19.17 -8.98
C VAL A 88 0.26 20.64 -9.09
N LEU A 89 0.87 21.53 -8.28
CA LEU A 89 0.63 22.98 -8.37
C LEU A 89 1.11 23.55 -9.71
N ALA A 90 2.29 23.12 -10.17
CA ALA A 90 2.81 23.51 -11.46
C ALA A 90 1.89 23.06 -12.61
N HIS A 91 1.40 21.83 -12.53
CA HIS A 91 0.46 21.28 -13.50
C HIS A 91 -0.82 22.10 -13.54
N TYR A 92 -1.38 22.44 -12.39
CA TYR A 92 -2.57 23.29 -12.30
C TYR A 92 -2.38 24.66 -12.96
N LEU A 93 -1.24 25.31 -12.71
CA LEU A 93 -0.97 26.67 -13.21
C LEU A 93 -0.69 26.72 -14.72
N TRP A 94 -0.05 25.68 -15.28
CA TRP A 94 0.52 25.75 -16.63
C TRP A 94 0.04 24.67 -17.60
N LEU A 95 -0.45 23.52 -17.12
CA LEU A 95 -0.67 22.32 -17.94
C LEU A 95 -2.10 21.75 -17.83
N SER A 96 -2.93 22.26 -16.92
CA SER A 96 -4.26 21.74 -16.67
C SER A 96 -5.16 21.82 -17.89
N GLN A 97 -5.70 20.68 -18.32
CA GLN A 97 -6.74 20.65 -19.36
C GLN A 97 -8.13 20.99 -18.80
N ALA A 98 -8.32 20.93 -17.48
CA ALA A 98 -9.57 21.30 -16.81
C ALA A 98 -9.30 21.97 -15.45
N PRO A 99 -8.90 23.26 -15.45
CA PRO A 99 -8.44 23.96 -14.25
C PRO A 99 -9.44 23.94 -13.10
N ILE A 100 -10.75 24.07 -13.39
CA ILE A 100 -11.80 24.07 -12.36
C ILE A 100 -11.83 22.75 -11.59
N VAL A 101 -11.74 21.63 -12.31
CA VAL A 101 -11.77 20.29 -11.69
C VAL A 101 -10.48 20.04 -10.92
N GLN A 102 -9.33 20.39 -11.50
CA GLN A 102 -8.06 20.25 -10.81
C GLN A 102 -7.99 21.13 -9.55
N TYR A 103 -8.59 22.32 -9.55
CA TYR A 103 -8.71 23.17 -8.37
C TYR A 103 -9.56 22.52 -7.26
N GLN A 104 -10.67 21.86 -7.63
CA GLN A 104 -11.46 21.07 -6.69
C GLN A 104 -10.64 19.90 -6.11
N GLU A 105 -9.82 19.24 -6.94
CA GLU A 105 -8.92 18.18 -6.47
C GLU A 105 -7.80 18.72 -5.57
N LEU A 106 -7.27 19.92 -5.86
CA LEU A 106 -6.27 20.61 -5.05
C LEU A 106 -6.78 20.86 -3.62
N THR A 107 -7.96 21.44 -3.52
CA THR A 107 -8.62 21.78 -2.24
C THR A 107 -9.17 20.56 -1.49
N SER A 108 -9.26 19.40 -2.15
CA SER A 108 -9.78 18.16 -1.58
C SER A 108 -8.71 17.07 -1.48
N THR A 109 -8.54 16.24 -2.51
CA THR A 109 -7.67 15.06 -2.50
C THR A 109 -6.21 15.41 -2.28
N TRP A 110 -5.66 16.41 -2.97
CA TRP A 110 -4.25 16.77 -2.81
C TRP A 110 -3.95 17.40 -1.45
N LEU A 111 -4.86 18.22 -0.92
CA LEU A 111 -4.76 18.71 0.45
C LEU A 111 -4.71 17.54 1.44
N ARG A 112 -5.61 16.55 1.30
CA ARG A 112 -5.58 15.36 2.16
C ARG A 112 -4.32 14.52 1.97
N CYS A 113 -3.76 14.45 0.76
CA CYS A 113 -2.46 13.81 0.50
C CYS A 113 -1.31 14.53 1.22
N LEU A 114 -1.31 15.87 1.24
CA LEU A 114 -0.35 16.67 2.01
C LEU A 114 -0.48 16.37 3.51
N LEU A 115 -1.70 16.38 4.06
CA LEU A 115 -1.94 16.06 5.48
C LEU A 115 -1.49 14.63 5.81
N ALA A 116 -1.79 13.67 4.94
CA ALA A 116 -1.39 12.28 5.06
C ALA A 116 0.14 12.12 5.04
N ALA A 117 0.84 12.86 4.17
CA ALA A 117 2.30 12.84 4.10
C ALA A 117 2.94 13.42 5.38
N ILE A 118 2.43 14.55 5.89
CA ILE A 118 2.90 15.15 7.14
C ILE A 118 2.73 14.15 8.30
N MET A 119 1.52 13.62 8.46
CA MET A 119 1.19 12.67 9.53
C MET A 119 1.99 11.37 9.42
N GLY A 120 2.12 10.82 8.21
CA GLY A 120 2.90 9.61 7.93
C GLY A 120 4.37 9.80 8.29
N PHE A 121 4.99 10.88 7.80
CA PHE A 121 6.39 11.21 8.11
C PHE A 121 6.64 11.33 9.61
N ALA A 122 5.81 12.11 10.32
CA ALA A 122 5.93 12.29 11.76
C ALA A 122 5.72 10.98 12.54
N THR A 123 4.79 10.13 12.08
CA THR A 123 4.57 8.79 12.67
C THR A 123 5.78 7.89 12.46
N GLY A 124 6.41 7.92 11.28
CA GLY A 124 7.69 7.26 11.03
C GLY A 124 8.76 7.72 12.03
N LEU A 125 8.92 9.04 12.22
CA LEU A 125 9.83 9.60 13.23
C LEU A 125 9.49 9.14 14.66
N ALA A 126 8.21 9.08 15.03
CA ALA A 126 7.78 8.60 16.34
C ALA A 126 8.14 7.11 16.55
N ILE A 127 7.90 6.27 15.54
CA ILE A 127 8.25 4.84 15.58
C ILE A 127 9.77 4.64 15.67
N THR A 128 10.60 5.52 15.09
CA THR A 128 12.07 5.42 15.29
C THR A 128 12.51 5.58 16.74
N ARG A 129 11.68 6.15 17.63
CA ARG A 129 11.99 6.23 19.06
C ARG A 129 11.50 5.00 19.83
N CYS A 130 10.49 4.30 19.31
CA CYS A 130 9.93 3.10 19.90
C CYS A 130 9.60 2.07 18.81
N PRO A 131 10.56 1.27 18.32
CA PRO A 131 10.35 0.38 17.16
C PRO A 131 9.23 -0.63 17.31
N SER A 132 9.02 -1.12 18.53
CA SER A 132 7.95 -2.07 18.83
C SER A 132 6.56 -1.48 18.56
N SER A 133 6.44 -0.15 18.52
CA SER A 133 5.17 0.53 18.30
C SER A 133 4.62 0.42 16.87
N ILE A 134 5.43 0.00 15.89
CA ILE A 134 4.95 -0.26 14.53
C ILE A 134 3.83 -1.31 14.50
N LYS A 135 3.83 -2.22 15.48
CA LYS A 135 2.80 -3.27 15.64
C LYS A 135 1.39 -2.70 15.84
N TRP A 136 1.28 -1.47 16.36
CA TRP A 136 -0.02 -0.81 16.49
C TRP A 136 -0.62 -0.50 15.12
N LEU A 137 0.18 -0.17 14.11
CA LEU A 137 -0.33 0.03 12.74
C LEU A 137 -0.88 -1.29 12.16
N TRP A 138 -0.22 -2.41 12.43
CA TRP A 138 -0.70 -3.73 12.03
C TRP A 138 -1.99 -4.11 12.76
N LEU A 139 -2.08 -3.79 14.04
CA LEU A 139 -3.31 -3.96 14.81
C LEU A 139 -4.44 -3.08 14.26
N GLY A 140 -4.14 -1.84 13.86
CA GLY A 140 -5.09 -0.95 13.19
C GLY A 140 -5.64 -1.55 11.90
N LEU A 141 -4.79 -1.99 10.98
CA LEU A 141 -5.22 -2.67 9.76
C LEU A 141 -6.05 -3.93 10.06
N PHE A 142 -5.63 -4.74 11.03
CA PHE A 142 -6.33 -5.97 11.41
C PHE A 142 -7.68 -5.70 12.08
N ALA A 143 -7.80 -4.65 12.88
CA ALA A 143 -9.07 -4.24 13.49
C ALA A 143 -10.15 -4.00 12.42
N GLY A 144 -9.76 -3.50 11.24
CA GLY A 144 -10.69 -3.39 10.12
C GLY A 144 -11.23 -4.73 9.62
N PHE A 145 -10.40 -5.78 9.61
CA PHE A 145 -10.85 -7.15 9.34
C PHE A 145 -11.75 -7.68 10.46
N VAL A 146 -11.49 -7.37 11.73
CA VAL A 146 -12.39 -7.78 12.83
C VAL A 146 -13.80 -7.23 12.63
N VAL A 147 -13.93 -5.95 12.26
CA VAL A 147 -15.23 -5.33 11.93
C VAL A 147 -15.86 -6.01 10.72
N LEU A 148 -15.09 -6.30 9.67
CA LEU A 148 -15.57 -7.06 8.51
C LEU A 148 -16.14 -8.44 8.92
N TYR A 149 -15.41 -9.17 9.76
CA TYR A 149 -15.86 -10.48 10.24
C TYR A 149 -17.12 -10.38 11.09
N SER A 150 -17.30 -9.33 11.89
CA SER A 150 -18.56 -9.14 12.63
C SER A 150 -19.79 -8.95 11.73
N GLN A 151 -19.61 -8.48 10.49
CA GLN A 151 -20.69 -8.39 9.49
C GLN A 151 -20.88 -9.70 8.70
N TYR A 152 -19.79 -10.39 8.39
CA TYR A 152 -19.84 -11.66 7.65
C TYR A 152 -20.48 -12.77 8.48
N LEU A 153 -20.08 -12.89 9.74
CA LEU A 153 -20.42 -14.01 10.60
C LEU A 153 -21.95 -14.23 10.76
N PRO A 154 -22.78 -13.19 11.05
CA PRO A 154 -24.24 -13.33 11.07
C PRO A 154 -24.84 -13.84 9.75
N ARG A 155 -24.30 -13.42 8.60
CA ARG A 155 -24.74 -13.87 7.27
C ARG A 155 -24.39 -15.33 7.01
N PHE A 156 -23.21 -15.75 7.46
CA PHE A 156 -22.81 -17.15 7.40
C PHE A 156 -23.74 -18.02 8.26
N TRP A 157 -24.05 -17.60 9.48
CA TRP A 157 -24.94 -18.35 10.37
C TRP A 157 -26.38 -18.45 9.85
N SER A 158 -26.91 -17.40 9.22
CA SER A 158 -28.26 -17.44 8.68
C SER A 158 -28.38 -18.27 7.40
N SER A 159 -27.36 -18.25 6.54
CA SER A 159 -27.38 -18.92 5.24
C SER A 159 -26.82 -20.35 5.25
N GLY A 160 -25.90 -20.67 6.18
CA GLY A 160 -25.10 -21.89 6.17
C GLY A 160 -24.05 -21.96 5.04
N VAL A 161 -23.90 -20.90 4.24
CA VAL A 161 -23.03 -20.88 3.06
C VAL A 161 -21.78 -20.04 3.34
N LEU A 162 -20.59 -20.64 3.20
CA LEU A 162 -19.30 -19.97 3.42
C LEU A 162 -18.98 -18.90 2.37
N PHE A 163 -19.36 -19.11 1.11
CA PHE A 163 -19.09 -18.17 0.03
C PHE A 163 -20.16 -17.08 -0.02
N GLN A 164 -19.82 -15.90 0.48
CA GLN A 164 -20.72 -14.75 0.62
C GLN A 164 -20.07 -13.49 0.03
N PRO A 165 -19.76 -13.46 -1.28
CA PRO A 165 -19.16 -12.29 -1.88
C PRO A 165 -20.13 -11.10 -1.86
N ASP A 166 -19.73 -10.00 -1.23
CA ASP A 166 -20.51 -8.76 -1.26
C ASP A 166 -19.58 -7.56 -1.36
N TYR A 167 -19.65 -6.86 -2.48
CA TYR A 167 -18.74 -5.77 -2.80
C TYR A 167 -19.23 -4.42 -2.29
N PHE A 168 -20.47 -4.32 -1.82
CA PHE A 168 -21.10 -3.03 -1.54
C PHE A 168 -21.62 -2.92 -0.11
N ASN A 169 -22.11 -4.01 0.48
CA ASN A 169 -22.75 -3.95 1.80
C ASN A 169 -21.83 -4.36 2.95
N TYR A 170 -20.59 -4.76 2.67
CA TYR A 170 -19.56 -4.89 3.70
C TYR A 170 -18.88 -3.55 4.00
N ILE A 171 -18.24 -3.48 5.17
CA ILE A 171 -17.57 -2.28 5.67
C ILE A 171 -16.52 -1.75 4.70
N PHE A 172 -15.88 -2.61 3.90
CA PHE A 172 -15.00 -2.19 2.81
C PHE A 172 -15.80 -2.07 1.51
N PHE A 173 -15.79 -0.88 0.90
CA PHE A 173 -16.43 -0.66 -0.40
C PHE A 173 -15.56 -1.21 -1.53
N GLY A 174 -16.08 -2.14 -2.31
CA GLY A 174 -15.40 -2.72 -3.45
C GLY A 174 -14.18 -3.59 -3.09
N LYS A 175 -13.76 -4.39 -4.07
CA LYS A 175 -12.63 -5.32 -3.90
C LYS A 175 -11.30 -4.62 -3.65
N HIS A 176 -11.09 -3.43 -4.23
CA HIS A 176 -9.81 -2.72 -4.15
C HIS A 176 -9.46 -2.31 -2.71
N ASN A 177 -10.45 -1.97 -1.88
CA ASN A 177 -10.24 -1.53 -0.49
C ASN A 177 -9.78 -2.66 0.43
N VAL A 178 -10.43 -3.82 0.38
CA VAL A 178 -9.97 -5.00 1.14
C VAL A 178 -8.60 -5.46 0.67
N VAL A 179 -8.33 -5.38 -0.65
CA VAL A 179 -7.03 -5.74 -1.22
C VAL A 179 -5.95 -4.79 -0.71
N MET A 180 -6.19 -3.48 -0.68
CA MET A 180 -5.24 -2.50 -0.14
C MET A 180 -4.88 -2.79 1.33
N VAL A 181 -5.89 -2.86 2.21
CA VAL A 181 -5.67 -3.08 3.65
C VAL A 181 -4.99 -4.42 3.90
N GLY A 182 -5.48 -5.50 3.27
CA GLY A 182 -4.93 -6.83 3.44
C GLY A 182 -3.51 -6.98 2.89
N THR A 183 -3.18 -6.35 1.76
CA THR A 183 -1.84 -6.46 1.14
C THR A 183 -0.80 -5.76 2.01
N LEU A 184 -1.13 -4.57 2.52
CA LEU A 184 -0.27 -3.83 3.44
C LEU A 184 -0.06 -4.59 4.75
N LEU A 185 -1.11 -5.21 5.29
CA LEU A 185 -1.04 -6.03 6.50
C LEU A 185 -0.18 -7.29 6.27
N ILE A 186 -0.38 -8.01 5.17
CA ILE A 186 0.44 -9.18 4.79
C ILE A 186 1.91 -8.76 4.67
N ALA A 187 2.21 -7.66 3.97
CA ALA A 187 3.58 -7.17 3.80
C ALA A 187 4.25 -6.84 5.15
N GLY A 188 3.54 -6.14 6.04
CA GLY A 188 4.01 -5.82 7.38
C GLY A 188 4.27 -7.05 8.25
N LEU A 189 3.36 -8.05 8.19
CA LEU A 189 3.52 -9.31 8.94
C LEU A 189 4.65 -10.18 8.38
N LEU A 190 4.80 -10.28 7.05
CA LEU A 190 5.92 -11.01 6.43
C LEU A 190 7.27 -10.38 6.79
N ALA A 191 7.37 -9.05 6.84
CA ALA A 191 8.54 -8.34 7.34
C ALA A 191 8.82 -8.66 8.82
N GLY A 192 7.77 -8.62 9.66
CA GLY A 192 7.83 -8.98 11.07
C GLY A 192 8.30 -10.42 11.31
N ILE A 193 7.78 -11.37 10.53
CA ILE A 193 8.24 -12.77 10.51
C ILE A 193 9.73 -12.79 10.15
N GLY A 194 10.16 -12.15 9.06
CA GLY A 194 11.57 -12.08 8.68
C GLY A 194 12.48 -11.52 9.80
N ASN A 195 11.99 -10.52 10.55
CA ASN A 195 12.68 -9.97 11.71
C ASN A 195 12.84 -10.99 12.84
N VAL A 196 11.78 -11.74 13.15
CA VAL A 196 11.79 -12.83 14.15
C VAL A 196 12.75 -13.96 13.76
N LEU A 197 12.84 -14.27 12.46
CA LEU A 197 13.65 -15.36 11.93
C LEU A 197 15.15 -15.05 11.96
N VAL A 198 15.53 -13.79 11.71
CA VAL A 198 16.94 -13.39 11.66
C VAL A 198 17.48 -12.91 13.02
N GLY A 199 16.64 -12.65 14.03
CA GLY A 199 17.20 -12.21 15.32
C GLY A 199 16.32 -12.20 16.58
N LYS A 200 17.04 -12.40 17.69
CA LYS A 200 17.00 -11.74 19.02
C LYS A 200 15.72 -11.68 19.86
N LEU A 201 14.59 -12.22 19.42
CA LEU A 201 13.42 -12.39 20.30
C LEU A 201 13.57 -13.64 21.16
N SER A 202 13.08 -13.58 22.41
CA SER A 202 13.00 -14.78 23.24
C SER A 202 12.07 -15.82 22.62
N PRO A 203 12.28 -17.13 22.85
CA PRO A 203 11.52 -18.19 22.19
C PRO A 203 9.99 -17.99 22.30
N LYS A 204 9.47 -17.66 23.49
CA LYS A 204 8.05 -17.42 23.72
C LYS A 204 7.46 -16.32 22.81
N HIS A 205 8.14 -15.18 22.68
CA HIS A 205 7.68 -14.09 21.83
C HIS A 205 7.77 -14.42 20.34
N ARG A 206 8.77 -15.24 19.96
CA ARG A 206 8.90 -15.76 18.59
C ARG A 206 7.68 -16.61 18.22
N TYR A 207 7.30 -17.59 19.03
CA TYR A 207 6.13 -18.43 18.76
C TYR A 207 4.83 -17.63 18.67
N ALA A 208 4.59 -16.74 19.63
CA ALA A 208 3.40 -15.90 19.62
C ALA A 208 3.32 -15.03 18.34
N THR A 209 4.44 -14.44 17.92
CA THR A 209 4.46 -13.61 16.71
C THR A 209 4.19 -14.43 15.45
N LEU A 210 4.77 -15.62 15.33
CA LEU A 210 4.53 -16.51 14.20
C LEU A 210 3.07 -16.99 14.15
N MET A 211 2.51 -17.43 15.28
CA MET A 211 1.14 -17.90 15.38
C MET A 211 0.12 -16.79 15.07
N ILE A 212 0.30 -15.61 15.66
CA ILE A 212 -0.57 -14.45 15.39
C ILE A 212 -0.48 -14.07 13.91
N SER A 213 0.73 -14.03 13.34
CA SER A 213 0.89 -13.69 11.91
C SER A 213 0.21 -14.72 11.01
N PHE A 214 0.31 -16.00 11.33
CA PHE A 214 -0.37 -17.06 10.57
C PHE A 214 -1.89 -16.91 10.64
N LEU A 215 -2.47 -16.68 11.83
CA LEU A 215 -3.91 -16.49 12.00
C LEU A 215 -4.41 -15.25 11.27
N VAL A 216 -3.68 -14.13 11.36
CA VAL A 216 -4.06 -12.89 10.68
C VAL A 216 -3.96 -13.04 9.16
N ILE A 217 -2.89 -13.64 8.62
CA ILE A 217 -2.78 -13.91 7.18
C ILE A 217 -3.89 -14.86 6.72
N SER A 218 -4.22 -15.89 7.50
CA SER A 218 -5.35 -16.79 7.21
C SER A 218 -6.67 -16.03 7.11
N ALA A 219 -6.92 -15.10 8.05
CA ALA A 219 -8.11 -14.27 8.05
C ALA A 219 -8.16 -13.31 6.83
N VAL A 220 -7.02 -12.76 6.40
CA VAL A 220 -6.98 -11.93 5.19
C VAL A 220 -7.24 -12.76 3.92
N LEU A 221 -6.58 -13.91 3.79
CA LEU A 221 -6.77 -14.80 2.64
C LEU A 221 -8.21 -15.35 2.56
N PHE A 222 -8.82 -15.66 3.70
CA PHE A 222 -10.21 -16.05 3.78
C PHE A 222 -11.14 -14.94 3.27
N ALA A 223 -10.92 -13.69 3.71
CA ALA A 223 -11.70 -12.56 3.23
C ALA A 223 -11.52 -12.35 1.71
N TYR A 224 -10.31 -12.55 1.18
CA TYR A 224 -10.07 -12.44 -0.26
C TYR A 224 -10.87 -13.46 -1.08
N VAL A 225 -10.93 -14.71 -0.63
CA VAL A 225 -11.63 -15.77 -1.38
C VAL A 225 -13.13 -15.73 -1.15
N PHE A 226 -13.56 -15.73 0.11
CA PHE A 226 -14.95 -16.02 0.46
C PHE A 226 -15.85 -14.79 0.62
N LEU A 227 -15.29 -13.63 0.97
CA LEU A 227 -16.08 -12.40 1.19
C LEU A 227 -16.02 -11.44 0.00
N PHE A 228 -14.98 -11.50 -0.82
CA PHE A 228 -14.77 -10.54 -1.91
C PHE A 228 -14.39 -11.16 -3.26
N ASP A 229 -14.15 -12.47 -3.35
CA ASP A 229 -13.73 -13.15 -4.60
C ASP A 229 -12.70 -12.32 -5.39
N THR A 230 -11.59 -11.96 -4.73
CA THR A 230 -10.60 -11.02 -5.29
C THR A 230 -9.33 -11.74 -5.74
N ARG A 231 -9.24 -11.95 -7.05
CA ARG A 231 -8.07 -12.53 -7.73
C ARG A 231 -6.79 -11.76 -7.44
N ASN A 232 -6.87 -10.42 -7.46
CA ASN A 232 -5.71 -9.55 -7.25
C ASN A 232 -5.16 -9.70 -5.83
N GLY A 233 -6.02 -9.84 -4.82
CA GLY A 233 -5.59 -10.05 -3.43
C GLY A 233 -4.78 -11.33 -3.26
N ILE A 234 -5.26 -12.44 -3.83
CA ILE A 234 -4.54 -13.73 -3.80
C ILE A 234 -3.23 -13.66 -4.59
N GLY A 235 -3.26 -13.09 -5.79
CA GLY A 235 -2.05 -12.91 -6.61
C GLY A 235 -0.97 -12.09 -5.89
N LEU A 236 -1.35 -10.97 -5.26
CA LEU A 236 -0.42 -10.16 -4.46
C LEU A 236 0.12 -10.91 -3.25
N ALA A 237 -0.72 -11.66 -2.54
CA ALA A 237 -0.28 -12.47 -1.40
C ALA A 237 0.75 -13.53 -1.80
N VAL A 238 0.54 -14.22 -2.94
CA VAL A 238 1.49 -15.18 -3.50
C VAL A 238 2.82 -14.51 -3.85
N ILE A 239 2.79 -13.39 -4.58
CA ILE A 239 4.01 -12.67 -4.99
C ILE A 239 4.79 -12.19 -3.77
N LEU A 240 4.11 -11.60 -2.78
CA LEU A 240 4.75 -11.15 -1.54
C LEU A 240 5.33 -12.30 -0.72
N LEU A 241 4.64 -13.44 -0.65
CA LEU A 241 5.14 -14.62 0.04
C LEU A 241 6.38 -15.18 -0.65
N VAL A 242 6.37 -15.33 -1.98
CA VAL A 242 7.53 -15.78 -2.76
C VAL A 242 8.71 -14.82 -2.53
N PHE A 243 8.46 -13.51 -2.59
CA PHE A 243 9.48 -12.51 -2.34
C PHE A 243 10.04 -12.59 -0.92
N ALA A 244 9.18 -12.76 0.11
CA ALA A 244 9.62 -12.95 1.50
C ALA A 244 10.41 -14.25 1.70
N CYS A 245 10.00 -15.33 1.04
CA CYS A 245 10.71 -16.60 1.04
C CYS A 245 12.15 -16.44 0.54
N VAL A 246 12.33 -15.81 -0.61
CA VAL A 246 13.65 -15.59 -1.24
C VAL A 246 14.52 -14.63 -0.43
N THR A 247 13.95 -13.53 0.04
CA THR A 247 14.74 -12.43 0.64
C THR A 247 14.96 -12.57 2.14
N SER A 248 14.07 -13.27 2.85
CA SER A 248 14.11 -13.36 4.31
C SER A 248 14.17 -14.80 4.82
N PHE A 249 13.31 -15.69 4.32
CA PHE A 249 13.13 -16.99 4.97
C PHE A 249 14.23 -17.99 4.60
N LEU A 250 14.58 -18.13 3.31
CA LEU A 250 15.67 -18.99 2.87
C LEU A 250 17.03 -18.56 3.46
N PRO A 251 17.41 -17.26 3.45
CA PRO A 251 18.63 -16.82 4.12
C PRO A 251 18.63 -17.10 5.64
N ALA A 252 17.48 -16.99 6.30
CA ALA A 252 17.37 -17.33 7.72
C ALA A 252 17.55 -18.84 7.97
N LEU A 253 17.00 -19.68 7.10
CA LEU A 253 17.12 -21.14 7.18
C LEU A 253 18.57 -21.61 7.04
N VAL A 254 19.32 -21.03 6.08
CA VAL A 254 20.74 -21.31 5.87
C VAL A 254 21.59 -20.91 7.09
N LYS A 255 21.27 -19.78 7.71
CA LYS A 255 22.03 -19.21 8.84
C LYS A 255 21.74 -19.85 10.19
N GLN A 256 20.59 -20.51 10.38
CA GLN A 256 20.30 -21.13 11.68
C GLN A 256 21.26 -22.29 11.98
N GLN A 257 21.55 -22.50 13.26
CA GLN A 257 22.28 -23.66 13.77
C GLN A 257 21.38 -24.34 14.82
N GLY A 258 21.18 -25.66 14.69
CA GLY A 258 20.26 -26.45 15.54
C GLY A 258 19.08 -27.05 14.78
N LEU A 259 18.92 -28.38 14.90
CA LEU A 259 17.93 -29.16 14.15
C LEU A 259 16.49 -28.77 14.48
N THR A 260 16.19 -28.53 15.77
CA THR A 260 14.83 -28.21 16.26
C THR A 260 14.33 -26.85 15.75
N SER A 261 15.18 -25.81 15.82
CA SER A 261 14.83 -24.47 15.35
C SER A 261 14.67 -24.42 13.83
N LYS A 262 15.53 -25.16 13.10
CA LYS A 262 15.41 -25.33 11.65
C LYS A 262 14.13 -26.08 11.28
N GLY A 263 13.83 -27.19 11.95
CA GLY A 263 12.63 -27.99 11.70
C GLY A 263 11.35 -27.19 11.92
N LEU A 264 11.28 -26.42 13.01
CA LEU A 264 10.16 -25.52 13.26
C LEU A 264 10.01 -24.45 12.17
N LEU A 265 11.11 -23.87 11.70
CA LEU A 265 11.08 -22.89 10.62
C LEU A 265 10.56 -23.50 9.32
N ILE A 266 11.06 -24.68 8.94
CA ILE A 266 10.59 -25.42 7.77
C ILE A 266 9.11 -25.73 7.90
N LEU A 267 8.66 -26.20 9.07
CA LEU A 267 7.25 -26.48 9.33
C LEU A 267 6.39 -25.21 9.17
N PHE A 268 6.79 -24.10 9.79
CA PHE A 268 6.05 -22.84 9.68
C PHE A 268 5.99 -22.33 8.24
N MET A 269 7.10 -22.38 7.50
CA MET A 269 7.14 -22.02 6.08
C MET A 269 6.24 -22.94 5.25
N GLY A 270 6.29 -24.25 5.49
CA GLY A 270 5.44 -25.24 4.85
C GLY A 270 3.96 -24.99 5.11
N LEU A 271 3.59 -24.65 6.34
CA LEU A 271 2.22 -24.27 6.71
C LEU A 271 1.79 -22.98 6.00
N LEU A 272 2.64 -21.95 5.97
CA LEU A 272 2.31 -20.68 5.32
C LEU A 272 2.17 -20.84 3.80
N VAL A 273 3.07 -21.60 3.16
CA VAL A 273 2.97 -21.93 1.73
C VAL A 273 1.73 -22.79 1.46
N GLY A 274 1.49 -23.83 2.27
CA GLY A 274 0.32 -24.70 2.15
C GLY A 274 -1.00 -23.93 2.30
N LEU A 275 -1.06 -22.99 3.25
CA LEU A 275 -2.19 -22.09 3.44
C LEU A 275 -2.45 -21.23 2.18
N THR A 276 -1.41 -20.57 1.66
CA THR A 276 -1.53 -19.73 0.46
C THR A 276 -1.90 -20.57 -0.77
N LEU A 277 -1.34 -21.77 -0.93
CA LEU A 277 -1.69 -22.70 -2.00
C LEU A 277 -3.14 -23.17 -1.88
N TYR A 278 -3.60 -23.49 -0.66
CA TYR A 278 -4.99 -23.88 -0.41
C TYR A 278 -5.96 -22.77 -0.84
N PHE A 279 -5.76 -21.54 -0.39
CA PHE A 279 -6.63 -20.43 -0.79
C PHE A 279 -6.50 -20.08 -2.28
N SER A 280 -5.31 -20.23 -2.87
CA SER A 280 -5.12 -20.07 -4.32
C SER A 280 -5.93 -21.11 -5.10
N TYR A 281 -5.87 -22.38 -4.69
CA TYR A 281 -6.68 -23.45 -5.27
C TYR A 281 -8.18 -23.19 -5.09
N ARG A 282 -8.63 -22.78 -3.90
CA ARG A 282 -10.03 -22.40 -3.69
C ARG A 282 -10.46 -21.24 -4.59
N GLN A 283 -9.59 -20.27 -4.81
CA GLN A 283 -9.86 -19.14 -5.70
C GLN A 283 -9.99 -19.58 -7.16
N THR A 284 -9.23 -20.57 -7.63
CA THR A 284 -9.37 -21.08 -9.02
C THR A 284 -10.63 -21.91 -9.22
N GLN A 285 -11.09 -22.64 -8.19
CA GLN A 285 -12.35 -23.38 -8.23
C GLN A 285 -13.58 -22.46 -8.27
N LEU A 286 -13.52 -21.33 -7.56
CA LEU A 286 -14.62 -20.36 -7.50
C LEU A 286 -14.64 -19.40 -8.69
N ASN A 287 -13.47 -19.11 -9.29
CA ASN A 287 -13.34 -18.11 -10.34
C ASN A 287 -12.65 -18.68 -11.59
N GLN A 288 -13.44 -19.03 -12.60
CA GLN A 288 -12.95 -19.63 -13.86
C GLN A 288 -12.05 -18.69 -14.69
N GLY A 289 -12.02 -17.39 -14.38
CA GLY A 289 -11.22 -16.42 -15.11
C GLY A 289 -9.72 -16.69 -15.06
N TRP A 290 -9.22 -17.51 -14.11
CA TRP A 290 -7.81 -17.92 -14.06
C TRP A 290 -7.37 -18.80 -15.23
N ASN A 291 -8.25 -19.66 -15.74
CA ASN A 291 -7.88 -20.69 -16.72
C ASN A 291 -7.45 -20.10 -18.07
N ASN A 292 -8.03 -18.96 -18.43
CA ASN A 292 -7.89 -18.35 -19.75
C ASN A 292 -7.20 -16.98 -19.71
N SER A 293 -6.62 -16.60 -18.56
CA SER A 293 -6.13 -15.23 -18.33
C SER A 293 -5.06 -14.80 -19.34
N LEU A 294 -4.16 -15.70 -19.73
CA LEU A 294 -3.07 -15.37 -20.65
C LEU A 294 -3.58 -15.18 -22.09
N GLU A 295 -4.42 -16.10 -22.59
CA GLU A 295 -5.01 -16.00 -23.93
C GLU A 295 -5.87 -14.73 -24.06
N ASP A 296 -6.72 -14.46 -23.06
CA ASP A 296 -7.58 -13.28 -23.06
C ASP A 296 -6.76 -11.98 -23.01
N ALA A 297 -5.64 -11.97 -22.27
CA ALA A 297 -4.71 -10.84 -22.23
C ALA A 297 -3.98 -10.62 -23.58
N GLN A 298 -3.59 -11.68 -24.28
CA GLN A 298 -2.96 -11.57 -25.60
C GLN A 298 -3.89 -10.93 -26.65
N ILE A 299 -5.19 -11.24 -26.59
CA ILE A 299 -6.20 -10.57 -27.42
C ILE A 299 -6.37 -9.10 -26.98
N ALA A 300 -6.43 -8.85 -25.67
CA ALA A 300 -6.68 -7.53 -25.11
C ALA A 300 -5.58 -6.49 -25.38
N ILE A 301 -4.31 -6.90 -25.51
CA ILE A 301 -3.20 -5.99 -25.87
C ILE A 301 -3.35 -5.49 -27.32
N GLN A 302 -4.03 -6.23 -28.19
CA GLN A 302 -4.24 -5.88 -29.59
C GLN A 302 -5.43 -4.91 -29.76
N ILE A 303 -5.36 -3.76 -29.06
CA ILE A 303 -6.45 -2.78 -28.96
C ILE A 303 -6.90 -2.19 -30.30
N ASP A 304 -6.06 -2.21 -31.33
CA ASP A 304 -6.41 -1.75 -32.69
C ASP A 304 -7.13 -2.84 -33.49
N ARG A 305 -6.74 -4.11 -33.29
CA ARG A 305 -7.35 -5.25 -33.99
C ARG A 305 -8.71 -5.59 -33.41
N TYR A 306 -8.87 -5.47 -32.10
CA TYR A 306 -10.10 -5.74 -31.37
C TYR A 306 -10.58 -4.45 -30.69
N PRO A 307 -11.24 -3.53 -31.40
CA PRO A 307 -11.67 -2.24 -30.85
C PRO A 307 -12.85 -2.36 -29.87
N ASN A 308 -13.35 -3.58 -29.63
CA ASN A 308 -14.47 -3.88 -28.74
C ASN A 308 -14.38 -3.24 -27.35
N TRP A 309 -13.17 -2.99 -26.84
CA TRP A 309 -12.95 -2.37 -25.53
C TRP A 309 -13.44 -0.91 -25.46
N GLN A 310 -13.63 -0.24 -26.61
CA GLN A 310 -14.10 1.15 -26.69
C GLN A 310 -15.60 1.24 -26.38
N ASN A 311 -16.39 0.28 -26.87
CA ASN A 311 -17.82 0.22 -26.61
C ASN A 311 -18.33 -1.23 -26.62
N PRO A 312 -18.12 -1.98 -25.52
CA PRO A 312 -18.55 -3.38 -25.44
C PRO A 312 -20.08 -3.55 -25.56
N SER A 313 -20.86 -2.55 -25.14
CA SER A 313 -22.33 -2.56 -25.24
C SER A 313 -22.81 -2.62 -26.69
N LEU A 314 -22.07 -1.97 -27.61
CA LEU A 314 -22.40 -1.94 -29.03
C LEU A 314 -21.70 -3.05 -29.82
N MET A 315 -20.43 -3.33 -29.52
CA MET A 315 -19.58 -4.22 -30.32
C MET A 315 -19.54 -5.66 -29.81
N GLY A 316 -20.08 -5.92 -28.61
CA GLY A 316 -19.84 -7.17 -27.88
C GLY A 316 -18.37 -7.34 -27.48
N TYR A 317 -18.04 -8.49 -26.90
CA TYR A 317 -16.65 -8.86 -26.59
C TYR A 317 -16.05 -9.74 -27.69
N PRO A 318 -14.74 -9.65 -27.95
CA PRO A 318 -14.11 -10.48 -28.96
C PRO A 318 -14.17 -11.96 -28.58
N LYS A 319 -14.15 -12.80 -29.61
CA LYS A 319 -14.05 -14.25 -29.47
C LYS A 319 -12.62 -14.70 -29.74
N THR A 320 -12.18 -15.71 -29.02
CA THR A 320 -10.93 -16.42 -29.28
C THR A 320 -10.99 -17.16 -30.62
N PRO A 321 -9.84 -17.65 -31.14
CA PRO A 321 -9.84 -18.51 -32.32
C PRO A 321 -10.72 -19.77 -32.18
N SER A 322 -10.92 -20.26 -30.95
CA SER A 322 -11.81 -21.39 -30.66
C SER A 322 -13.29 -21.02 -30.58
N GLY A 323 -13.66 -19.75 -30.80
CA GLY A 323 -15.03 -19.25 -30.71
C GLY A 323 -15.52 -18.92 -29.30
N ARG A 324 -14.68 -19.12 -28.26
CA ARG A 324 -14.99 -18.77 -26.87
C ARG A 324 -14.96 -17.25 -26.69
N GLN A 325 -15.89 -16.67 -25.94
CA GLN A 325 -15.79 -15.25 -25.59
C GLN A 325 -14.67 -15.03 -24.57
N VAL A 326 -13.91 -13.95 -24.72
CA VAL A 326 -12.88 -13.58 -23.73
C VAL A 326 -13.50 -13.29 -22.36
N THR A 327 -12.77 -13.58 -21.28
CA THR A 327 -13.19 -13.23 -19.92
C THR A 327 -13.20 -11.72 -19.77
N ILE A 328 -14.40 -11.14 -19.61
CA ILE A 328 -14.65 -9.68 -19.57
C ILE A 328 -13.64 -8.96 -18.67
N ASN A 329 -13.53 -9.38 -17.41
CA ASN A 329 -12.68 -8.71 -16.42
C ASN A 329 -11.20 -8.70 -16.82
N THR A 330 -10.70 -9.77 -17.44
CA THR A 330 -9.30 -9.83 -17.91
C THR A 330 -9.11 -8.96 -19.14
N TYR A 331 -10.04 -9.04 -20.09
CA TYR A 331 -9.98 -8.29 -21.33
C TYR A 331 -10.02 -6.77 -21.10
N GLU A 332 -10.99 -6.26 -20.33
CA GLU A 332 -11.12 -4.83 -20.04
C GLU A 332 -9.89 -4.28 -19.32
N ARG A 333 -9.41 -4.97 -18.27
CA ARG A 333 -8.20 -4.58 -17.52
C ARG A 333 -6.99 -4.39 -18.43
N VAL A 334 -6.73 -5.36 -19.29
CA VAL A 334 -5.53 -5.34 -20.14
C VAL A 334 -5.70 -4.37 -21.30
N ALA A 335 -6.88 -4.30 -21.92
CA ALA A 335 -7.14 -3.37 -23.02
C ALA A 335 -7.08 -1.92 -22.56
N TRP A 336 -7.71 -1.58 -21.44
CA TRP A 336 -7.68 -0.21 -20.90
C TRP A 336 -6.30 0.17 -20.34
N ALA A 337 -5.56 -0.76 -19.73
CA ALA A 337 -4.16 -0.52 -19.38
C ALA A 337 -3.29 -0.26 -20.62
N THR A 338 -3.51 -1.01 -21.71
CA THR A 338 -2.79 -0.81 -22.98
C THR A 338 -3.12 0.55 -23.61
N ALA A 339 -4.41 0.93 -23.60
CA ALA A 339 -4.84 2.24 -24.08
C ALA A 339 -4.26 3.38 -23.22
N ALA A 340 -4.23 3.21 -21.90
CA ALA A 340 -3.61 4.17 -20.98
C ALA A 340 -2.11 4.36 -21.26
N LEU A 341 -1.37 3.26 -21.48
CA LEU A 341 0.05 3.33 -21.83
C LEU A 341 0.30 4.08 -23.14
N ARG A 342 -0.53 3.85 -24.16
CA ARG A 342 -0.47 4.60 -25.42
C ARG A 342 -0.72 6.09 -25.19
N LEU A 343 -1.71 6.43 -24.38
CA LEU A 343 -2.04 7.82 -24.08
C LEU A 343 -0.94 8.52 -23.25
N ILE A 344 -0.30 7.83 -22.31
CA ILE A 344 0.86 8.38 -21.58
C ILE A 344 2.02 8.68 -22.54
N TYR A 345 2.23 7.81 -23.53
CA TYR A 345 3.24 8.05 -24.57
C TYR A 345 2.90 9.26 -25.43
N GLU A 346 1.64 9.44 -25.80
CA GLU A 346 1.17 10.57 -26.61
C GLU A 346 1.12 11.89 -25.81
N GLU A 347 0.81 11.85 -24.52
CA GLU A 347 0.67 13.00 -23.62
C GLU A 347 1.55 12.86 -22.37
N PRO A 348 2.90 12.94 -22.48
CA PRO A 348 3.82 12.59 -21.39
C PRO A 348 3.77 13.56 -20.20
N LEU A 349 3.16 14.73 -20.35
CA LEU A 349 2.96 15.69 -19.26
C LEU A 349 1.66 15.47 -18.48
N GLY A 350 0.78 14.56 -18.96
CA GLY A 350 -0.51 14.28 -18.34
C GLY A 350 -1.55 15.38 -18.55
N ASN A 351 -2.81 15.06 -18.22
CA ASN A 351 -3.97 15.91 -18.43
C ASN A 351 -4.35 16.78 -17.21
N GLY A 352 -3.71 16.56 -16.06
CA GLY A 352 -3.83 17.35 -14.84
C GLY A 352 -4.96 16.97 -13.91
N VAL A 353 -5.78 15.98 -14.27
CA VAL A 353 -6.96 15.63 -13.49
C VAL A 353 -6.84 14.20 -12.99
N LEU A 354 -7.03 13.97 -11.70
CA LEU A 354 -7.01 12.64 -11.10
C LEU A 354 -8.30 11.87 -11.42
N HIS A 355 -9.45 12.54 -11.28
CA HIS A 355 -10.74 11.91 -11.43
C HIS A 355 -11.05 11.65 -12.91
N ARG A 356 -11.21 10.36 -13.25
CA ARG A 356 -11.48 9.89 -14.62
C ARG A 356 -10.42 10.34 -15.62
N SER A 357 -9.14 10.30 -15.22
CA SER A 357 -8.03 10.74 -16.08
C SER A 357 -7.98 9.94 -17.39
N LEU A 358 -8.20 8.63 -17.34
CA LEU A 358 -8.33 7.78 -18.53
C LEU A 358 -9.52 8.22 -19.40
N GLY A 359 -10.70 8.39 -18.79
CA GLY A 359 -11.92 8.77 -19.48
C GLY A 359 -11.73 10.03 -20.33
N ARG A 360 -11.16 11.08 -19.72
CA ARG A 360 -10.91 12.37 -20.38
C ARG A 360 -9.94 12.26 -21.54
N SER A 361 -8.82 11.58 -21.35
CA SER A 361 -7.83 11.40 -22.43
C SER A 361 -8.40 10.57 -23.58
N LEU A 362 -9.26 9.59 -23.29
CA LEU A 362 -9.92 8.80 -24.32
C LEU A 362 -11.04 9.56 -25.05
N GLU A 363 -11.83 10.40 -24.38
CA GLU A 363 -12.83 11.27 -25.02
C GLU A 363 -12.18 12.21 -26.06
N LYS A 364 -10.98 12.73 -25.75
CA LYS A 364 -10.20 13.56 -26.67
C LYS A 364 -9.73 12.78 -27.90
N ARG A 365 -9.28 11.53 -27.71
CA ARG A 365 -8.71 10.69 -28.77
C ARG A 365 -9.78 10.00 -29.62
N TYR A 366 -10.89 9.62 -29.00
CA TYR A 366 -11.98 8.84 -29.58
C TYR A 366 -13.32 9.50 -29.23
N PRO A 367 -13.75 10.56 -29.94
CA PRO A 367 -14.97 11.30 -29.61
C PRO A 367 -16.24 10.43 -29.54
N GLN A 368 -16.28 9.34 -30.32
CA GLN A 368 -17.37 8.35 -30.31
C GLN A 368 -17.54 7.62 -28.97
N ILE A 369 -16.51 7.62 -28.13
CA ILE A 369 -16.53 7.00 -26.81
C ILE A 369 -17.29 7.87 -25.80
N ALA A 370 -17.31 9.20 -25.97
CA ALA A 370 -18.01 10.11 -25.06
C ALA A 370 -19.53 9.84 -24.99
N ALA A 371 -20.09 9.21 -26.03
CA ALA A 371 -21.49 8.81 -26.08
C ALA A 371 -21.81 7.50 -25.34
N ASN A 372 -20.80 6.77 -24.82
CA ASN A 372 -20.98 5.52 -24.11
C ASN A 372 -21.08 5.77 -22.58
N PRO A 373 -22.27 5.62 -21.97
CA PRO A 373 -22.45 5.84 -20.53
C PRO A 373 -21.70 4.80 -19.67
N ASN A 374 -21.30 3.67 -20.25
CA ASN A 374 -20.60 2.56 -19.58
C ASN A 374 -19.09 2.54 -19.91
N PHE A 375 -18.53 3.66 -20.35
CA PHE A 375 -17.13 3.71 -20.74
C PHE A 375 -16.13 3.70 -19.57
N ALA A 376 -14.91 3.25 -19.85
CA ALA A 376 -13.80 3.12 -18.91
C ALA A 376 -13.45 4.44 -18.21
N ALA A 377 -13.84 4.56 -16.95
CA ALA A 377 -13.44 5.68 -16.09
C ALA A 377 -11.99 5.55 -15.58
N ALA A 378 -11.42 4.34 -15.56
CA ALA A 378 -10.09 4.03 -15.03
C ALA A 378 -9.44 2.86 -15.78
N SER A 379 -8.11 2.80 -15.76
CA SER A 379 -7.30 1.77 -16.43
C SER A 379 -7.15 0.47 -15.63
N HIS A 380 -7.83 0.37 -14.48
CA HIS A 380 -7.60 -0.65 -13.47
C HIS A 380 -6.18 -0.66 -12.85
N SER A 381 -5.37 0.36 -13.10
CA SER A 381 -4.02 0.52 -12.58
C SER A 381 -3.78 1.93 -12.06
N ALA A 382 -3.56 2.05 -10.76
CA ALA A 382 -3.33 3.36 -10.15
C ALA A 382 -2.07 4.06 -10.67
N TRP A 383 -1.03 3.32 -11.06
CA TRP A 383 0.15 3.94 -11.68
C TRP A 383 -0.14 4.53 -13.05
N LEU A 384 -0.97 3.85 -13.85
CA LEU A 384 -1.31 4.34 -15.18
C LEU A 384 -2.21 5.57 -15.10
N ASP A 385 -3.27 5.57 -14.27
CA ASP A 385 -4.08 6.80 -14.20
C ASP A 385 -3.37 7.97 -13.48
N LEU A 386 -2.37 7.71 -12.63
CA LEU A 386 -1.45 8.74 -12.14
C LEU A 386 -0.52 9.25 -13.24
N GLY A 387 -0.03 8.37 -14.11
CA GLY A 387 0.74 8.76 -15.30
C GLY A 387 -0.08 9.59 -16.28
N LEU A 388 -1.36 9.26 -16.47
CA LEU A 388 -2.29 10.06 -17.28
C LEU A 388 -2.61 11.41 -16.63
N SER A 389 -2.69 11.47 -15.30
CA SER A 389 -2.99 12.71 -14.57
C SER A 389 -1.79 13.63 -14.49
N LEU A 390 -0.66 13.15 -13.96
CA LEU A 390 0.52 13.95 -13.64
C LEU A 390 1.65 13.85 -14.67
N GLY A 391 1.49 13.01 -15.68
CA GLY A 391 2.54 12.71 -16.63
C GLY A 391 3.66 11.85 -16.05
N VAL A 392 4.62 11.56 -16.91
CA VAL A 392 5.87 10.88 -16.58
C VAL A 392 6.65 11.60 -15.47
N PRO A 393 6.75 12.95 -15.41
CA PRO A 393 7.48 13.63 -14.34
C PRO A 393 6.93 13.34 -12.94
N GLY A 394 5.61 13.49 -12.75
CA GLY A 394 4.97 13.23 -11.46
C GLY A 394 5.04 11.76 -11.06
N LEU A 395 4.82 10.86 -12.01
CA LEU A 395 4.91 9.41 -11.79
C LEU A 395 6.35 8.99 -11.42
N ALA A 396 7.36 9.52 -12.10
CA ALA A 396 8.76 9.22 -11.84
C ALA A 396 9.22 9.69 -10.45
N LEU A 397 8.77 10.86 -9.99
CA LEU A 397 9.04 11.34 -8.63
C LEU A 397 8.43 10.41 -7.58
N LEU A 398 7.19 9.98 -7.78
CA LEU A 398 6.49 9.13 -6.83
C LEU A 398 7.06 7.70 -6.78
N ILE A 399 7.14 7.02 -7.93
CA ILE A 399 7.75 5.68 -8.02
C ILE A 399 9.23 5.72 -7.60
N GLY A 400 9.96 6.75 -8.03
CA GLY A 400 11.36 6.95 -7.67
C GLY A 400 11.56 7.08 -6.16
N SER A 401 10.63 7.73 -5.44
CA SER A 401 10.68 7.80 -3.98
C SER A 401 10.55 6.42 -3.33
N ILE A 402 9.65 5.55 -3.84
CA ILE A 402 9.44 4.19 -3.33
C ILE A 402 10.65 3.30 -3.63
N LEU A 403 11.20 3.38 -4.85
CA LEU A 403 12.39 2.64 -5.26
C LEU A 403 13.63 3.05 -4.46
N LEU A 404 13.75 4.35 -4.15
CA LEU A 404 14.82 4.85 -3.29
C LEU A 404 14.69 4.30 -1.86
N LEU A 405 13.48 4.28 -1.30
CA LEU A 405 13.20 3.69 0.01
C LEU A 405 13.48 2.19 0.03
N PHE A 406 13.09 1.46 -1.02
CA PHE A 406 13.43 0.06 -1.22
C PHE A 406 14.94 -0.13 -1.18
N LYS A 407 15.68 0.60 -2.02
CA LYS A 407 17.13 0.52 -2.13
C LYS A 407 17.84 0.80 -0.80
N ARG A 408 17.34 1.75 -0.01
CA ARG A 408 17.91 2.06 1.31
C ARG A 408 17.61 1.04 2.36
N SER A 409 16.42 0.47 2.31
CA SER A 409 16.00 -0.56 3.26
C SER A 409 16.68 -1.89 2.94
N TRP A 410 17.02 -2.12 1.67
CA TRP A 410 17.75 -3.29 1.22
C TRP A 410 19.14 -3.39 1.85
N GLY A 411 19.37 -4.45 2.62
CA GLY A 411 20.65 -4.69 3.30
C GLY A 411 20.95 -3.75 4.48
N ALA A 412 20.04 -2.84 4.83
CA ALA A 412 20.24 -1.97 5.99
C ALA A 412 20.19 -2.73 7.32
N SER A 413 20.95 -2.27 8.31
CA SER A 413 20.96 -2.79 9.68
C SER A 413 19.86 -2.19 10.58
N SER A 414 18.90 -1.48 9.99
CA SER A 414 17.74 -0.91 10.69
C SER A 414 16.74 -2.02 11.08
N PRO A 415 16.05 -1.95 12.24
CA PRO A 415 14.97 -2.87 12.59
C PRO A 415 13.79 -2.73 11.64
N PHE A 416 13.71 -1.65 10.86
CA PHE A 416 12.68 -1.39 9.87
C PHE A 416 13.11 -1.76 8.44
N ALA A 417 14.30 -2.35 8.27
CA ALA A 417 14.84 -2.65 6.94
C ALA A 417 13.91 -3.61 6.16
N ARG A 418 13.39 -4.64 6.83
CA ARG A 418 12.46 -5.59 6.19
C ARG A 418 11.11 -4.98 5.91
N GLU A 419 10.60 -4.17 6.84
CA GLU A 419 9.35 -3.43 6.66
C GLU A 419 9.46 -2.48 5.47
N GLY A 420 10.56 -1.73 5.37
CA GLY A 420 10.83 -0.85 4.24
C GLY A 420 10.89 -1.59 2.91
N VAL A 421 11.57 -2.74 2.86
CA VAL A 421 11.63 -3.56 1.64
C VAL A 421 10.24 -4.12 1.28
N MET A 422 9.56 -4.78 2.22
CA MET A 422 8.27 -5.45 1.95
C MET A 422 7.16 -4.45 1.61
N LEU A 423 7.07 -3.33 2.33
CA LEU A 423 6.07 -2.30 2.05
C LEU A 423 6.36 -1.58 0.73
N SER A 424 7.61 -1.30 0.38
CA SER A 424 7.92 -0.73 -0.94
C SER A 424 7.48 -1.66 -2.07
N VAL A 425 7.76 -2.97 -1.96
CA VAL A 425 7.29 -3.96 -2.95
C VAL A 425 5.77 -4.04 -2.98
N ALA A 426 5.13 -4.07 -1.81
CA ALA A 426 3.67 -4.12 -1.70
C ALA A 426 3.01 -2.89 -2.35
N LEU A 427 3.50 -1.68 -2.08
CA LEU A 427 2.98 -0.44 -2.67
C LEU A 427 3.14 -0.45 -4.20
N LEU A 428 4.30 -0.85 -4.72
CA LEU A 428 4.52 -0.94 -6.16
C LEU A 428 3.54 -1.92 -6.81
N LEU A 429 3.41 -3.14 -6.27
CA LEU A 429 2.54 -4.16 -6.86
C LEU A 429 1.06 -3.82 -6.71
N LEU A 430 0.65 -3.34 -5.53
CA LEU A 430 -0.74 -3.03 -5.21
C LEU A 430 -1.29 -1.96 -6.15
N TYR A 431 -0.55 -0.86 -6.37
CA TYR A 431 -0.98 0.23 -7.24
C TYR A 431 -0.84 -0.11 -8.73
N THR A 432 -0.17 -1.21 -9.10
CA THR A 432 -0.22 -1.74 -10.47
C THR A 432 -1.55 -2.39 -10.78
N VAL A 433 -2.16 -3.11 -9.83
CA VAL A 433 -3.33 -3.98 -10.10
C VAL A 433 -4.65 -3.48 -9.52
N ALA A 434 -4.65 -2.35 -8.81
CA ALA A 434 -5.82 -1.81 -8.13
C ALA A 434 -6.09 -0.35 -8.52
N GLU A 435 -7.38 0.00 -8.54
CA GLU A 435 -7.91 1.35 -8.78
C GLU A 435 -7.89 2.17 -7.48
N LEU A 436 -6.69 2.59 -7.06
CA LEU A 436 -6.48 3.24 -5.75
C LEU A 436 -6.22 4.74 -5.85
N ILE A 437 -6.47 5.38 -6.99
CA ILE A 437 -6.25 6.82 -7.13
C ILE A 437 -7.45 7.61 -6.60
N GLY A 438 -8.63 6.97 -6.49
CA GLY A 438 -9.81 7.59 -5.92
C GLY A 438 -9.66 7.88 -4.42
N GLN A 439 -9.95 9.13 -4.03
CA GLN A 439 -10.10 9.58 -2.64
C GLN A 439 -8.97 9.08 -1.71
N HIS A 440 -9.31 8.18 -0.78
CA HIS A 440 -8.44 7.72 0.28
C HIS A 440 -7.29 6.82 -0.18
N GLY A 441 -7.39 6.20 -1.35
CA GLY A 441 -6.31 5.35 -1.85
C GLY A 441 -5.03 6.15 -2.12
N LEU A 442 -5.14 7.35 -2.73
CA LEU A 442 -3.96 8.19 -2.96
C LEU A 442 -3.41 8.76 -1.65
N GLU A 443 -4.28 9.13 -0.72
CA GLU A 443 -3.88 9.60 0.62
C GLU A 443 -3.10 8.51 1.38
N SER A 444 -3.54 7.25 1.29
CA SER A 444 -2.85 6.11 1.90
C SER A 444 -1.46 5.91 1.30
N LEU A 445 -1.30 6.07 -0.02
CA LEU A 445 0.01 6.01 -0.67
C LEU A 445 0.97 7.04 -0.09
N PHE A 446 0.53 8.30 -0.03
CA PHE A 446 1.34 9.41 0.51
C PHE A 446 1.70 9.17 1.98
N PHE A 447 0.76 8.67 2.78
CA PHE A 447 1.01 8.29 4.17
C PHE A 447 2.10 7.23 4.30
N TRP A 448 2.00 6.11 3.58
CA TRP A 448 2.95 5.01 3.71
C TRP A 448 4.34 5.37 3.17
N VAL A 449 4.42 6.09 2.05
CA VAL A 449 5.71 6.57 1.51
C VAL A 449 6.38 7.55 2.48
N ALA A 450 5.60 8.46 3.07
CA ALA A 450 6.11 9.40 4.06
C ALA A 450 6.52 8.69 5.37
N LEU A 451 5.74 7.72 5.83
CA LEU A 451 6.08 6.89 6.99
C LEU A 451 7.39 6.15 6.79
N LEU A 452 7.56 5.47 5.66
CA LEU A 452 8.80 4.79 5.31
C LEU A 452 9.98 5.76 5.25
N SER A 453 9.76 6.99 4.78
CA SER A 453 10.75 8.07 4.79
C SER A 453 11.14 8.49 6.21
N GLY A 454 10.18 8.63 7.12
CA GLY A 454 10.44 8.92 8.53
C GLY A 454 11.23 7.81 9.25
N LEU A 455 10.98 6.55 8.89
CA LEU A 455 11.72 5.40 9.46
C LEU A 455 13.22 5.40 9.10
N GLN A 456 13.62 6.10 8.03
CA GLN A 456 15.04 6.21 7.62
C GLN A 456 15.90 6.98 8.63
N PHE A 457 15.28 7.66 9.61
CA PHE A 457 15.98 8.41 10.65
C PHE A 457 16.42 7.53 11.86
N TRP A 458 16.20 6.21 11.82
CA TRP A 458 16.51 5.26 12.91
C TRP A 458 17.99 5.13 13.32
N GLY A 459 18.91 5.06 12.34
CA GLY A 459 20.31 4.65 12.56
C GLY A 459 21.17 5.63 13.37
N LEU A 460 20.68 6.85 13.59
CA LEU A 460 21.43 7.92 14.25
C LEU A 460 20.90 8.20 15.67
N VAL A 461 20.10 7.31 16.27
CA VAL A 461 19.67 7.44 17.68
C VAL A 461 20.58 6.62 18.62
N ARG A 462 21.24 5.57 18.12
CA ARG A 462 21.92 4.55 18.95
C ARG A 462 23.38 4.86 19.33
N ALA A 463 24.03 5.85 18.70
CA ALA A 463 25.42 6.18 19.03
C ALA A 463 25.58 6.84 20.41
N ASP A 464 24.48 7.28 21.04
CA ASP A 464 24.49 7.84 22.42
C ASP A 464 24.19 6.81 23.52
N GLN A 465 23.84 5.56 23.17
CA GLN A 465 23.45 4.52 24.13
C GLN A 465 24.46 3.36 24.25
N ARG A 466 25.64 3.46 23.64
CA ARG A 466 26.73 2.58 24.08
C ARG A 466 27.24 3.14 25.41
N PRO A 467 27.25 2.36 26.50
CA PRO A 467 28.22 2.61 27.54
C PRO A 467 29.59 2.58 26.85
N LEU A 468 30.43 3.57 27.13
CA LEU A 468 31.87 3.40 26.93
C LEU A 468 32.29 2.42 28.02
N ASP A 469 32.08 1.13 27.76
CA ASP A 469 32.74 0.08 28.54
C ASP A 469 34.19 0.07 28.08
N GLY A 470 35.07 0.67 28.91
CA GLY A 470 36.54 0.53 28.86
C GLY A 470 37.24 1.32 27.77
#